data_AF-A0A7K7UH10-F1
#
_entry.id   AF-A0A7K7UH10-F1
#
_cell.length_a   1.000
_cell.length_b   1.000
_cell.length_c   1.000
_cell.angle_alpha   90.00
_cell.angle_beta   90.00
_cell.angle_gamma   90.00
#
_symmetry.space_group_name_H-M   'P 1'
#
loop_
_entity.id
_entity.type
_entity.pdbx_description
1 polymer ?
#
loop_
_entity_poly.entity_id
_entity_poly.type
_entity_poly.pdbx_seq_one_letter_code
_entity_poly.pdbx_strand_id
1 'polypeptide(L)'
;DDFDDVEEDEGLEDLENAEEEGQENVEILPSGERQQANQKRITTPYMTKYERARVLGTRALQIAMCAPVMVELEGETDPLLIAMKELK
;
A
#
# COMPACT_ATOMS: atom_id res chain seq x y z
N ASP A 1 11.81 -31.01 -31.63
CA ASP A 1 12.71 -30.06 -30.94
C ASP A 1 12.45 -28.68 -31.56
N ASP A 2 11.29 -28.01 -31.41
CA ASP A 2 10.39 -27.78 -30.28
C ASP A 2 11.11 -27.34 -29.00
N PHE A 3 11.58 -26.08 -28.99
CA PHE A 3 11.49 -25.09 -27.90
C PHE A 3 12.46 -23.95 -28.20
N ASP A 4 11.96 -22.74 -28.42
CA ASP A 4 12.51 -21.46 -27.95
C ASP A 4 11.81 -20.30 -28.66
N ASP A 5 10.48 -20.25 -28.51
CA ASP A 5 9.71 -19.02 -28.68
C ASP A 5 9.29 -18.60 -27.27
N VAL A 6 10.25 -18.01 -26.54
CA VAL A 6 9.93 -17.32 -25.30
C VAL A 6 9.42 -15.96 -25.74
N GLU A 7 8.09 -15.84 -25.85
CA GLU A 7 7.44 -14.54 -25.91
C GLU A 7 7.96 -13.71 -24.72
N GLU A 8 8.81 -12.74 -25.01
CA GLU A 8 9.11 -11.65 -24.08
C GLU A 8 7.79 -10.99 -23.74
N ASP A 9 7.41 -11.10 -22.48
CA ASP A 9 6.21 -10.55 -21.86
C ASP A 9 6.16 -9.02 -22.09
N GLU A 10 5.60 -8.59 -23.22
CA GLU A 10 5.31 -7.18 -23.62
C GLU A 10 4.23 -6.53 -22.71
N GLY A 11 4.15 -6.93 -21.44
CA GLY A 11 3.17 -6.44 -20.46
C GLY A 11 3.74 -5.47 -19.42
N LEU A 12 5.06 -5.22 -19.43
CA LEU A 12 5.73 -4.51 -18.32
C LEU A 12 5.95 -3.00 -18.56
N GLU A 13 5.80 -2.51 -19.79
CA GLU A 13 6.11 -1.12 -20.15
C GLU A 13 4.96 -0.12 -19.85
N ASP A 14 3.74 -0.58 -19.61
CA ASP A 14 2.57 0.31 -19.39
C ASP A 14 2.40 0.79 -17.94
N LEU A 15 3.37 0.51 -17.05
CA LEU A 15 3.38 1.01 -15.66
C LEU A 15 4.22 2.27 -15.43
N GLU A 16 5.06 2.69 -16.39
CA GLU A 16 5.97 3.83 -16.17
C GLU A 16 5.31 5.21 -16.29
N ASN A 17 4.07 5.32 -16.79
CA ASN A 17 3.41 6.62 -17.03
C ASN A 17 2.27 6.97 -16.07
N ALA A 18 2.22 6.38 -14.88
CA ALA A 18 1.25 6.75 -13.83
C ALA A 18 1.75 7.84 -12.87
N GLU A 19 2.89 8.51 -13.17
CA GLU A 19 3.61 9.32 -12.18
C GLU A 19 3.15 10.77 -12.00
N GLU A 20 2.23 11.35 -12.78
CA GLU A 20 2.02 12.81 -12.73
C GLU A 20 0.61 13.39 -12.45
N GLU A 21 -0.43 12.61 -12.16
CA GLU A 21 -1.73 13.17 -11.77
C GLU A 21 -2.30 12.58 -10.48
N GLY A 22 -1.64 12.88 -9.36
CA GLY A 22 -2.07 12.44 -8.03
C GLY A 22 -1.76 13.45 -6.95
N GLN A 23 -2.30 14.67 -7.11
CA GLN A 23 -2.26 15.78 -6.14
C GLN A 23 -2.22 15.29 -4.69
N GLU A 24 -1.23 15.81 -3.96
CA GLU A 24 -0.85 15.53 -2.59
C GLU A 24 -2.01 15.75 -1.60
N ASN A 25 -2.94 14.82 -1.52
CA ASN A 25 -4.02 14.80 -0.52
C ASN A 25 -3.56 14.08 0.75
N VAL A 26 -2.31 14.30 1.19
CA VAL A 26 -1.78 13.71 2.42
C VAL A 26 -2.13 14.63 3.58
N GLU A 27 -3.26 14.33 4.22
CA GLU A 27 -3.70 15.05 5.40
C GLU A 27 -2.90 14.57 6.63
N ILE A 28 -1.96 15.38 7.12
CA ILE A 28 -1.24 15.14 8.37
C ILE A 28 -2.17 15.50 9.52
N LEU A 29 -2.71 14.49 10.19
CA LEU A 29 -3.60 14.67 11.33
C LEU A 29 -2.80 14.70 12.63
N PRO A 30 -2.92 15.74 13.46
CA PRO A 30 -2.33 15.73 14.79
C PRO A 30 -2.97 14.60 15.62
N SER A 31 -2.14 13.93 16.42
CA SER A 31 -2.59 12.87 17.34
C SER A 31 -3.51 13.49 18.41
N GLY A 32 -4.83 13.41 18.20
CA GLY A 32 -5.82 13.93 19.16
C GLY A 32 -7.16 14.36 18.56
N GLU A 33 -7.23 14.63 17.25
CA GLU A 33 -8.48 15.07 16.63
C GLU A 33 -8.95 14.11 15.55
N ARG A 34 -9.93 13.27 15.91
CA ARG A 34 -11.07 12.87 15.05
C ARG A 34 -11.93 11.83 15.76
N GLN A 35 -12.86 12.35 16.55
CA GLN A 35 -14.13 11.65 16.77
C GLN A 35 -15.21 12.45 16.05
N GLN A 36 -15.22 12.40 14.71
CA GLN A 36 -16.46 12.68 13.98
C GLN A 36 -17.38 11.47 14.19
N ALA A 37 -17.94 11.38 15.40
CA ALA A 37 -18.95 10.39 15.72
C ALA A 37 -20.19 10.67 14.84
N ASN A 38 -20.64 9.63 14.14
CA ASN A 38 -21.94 9.54 13.46
C ASN A 38 -22.20 10.44 12.25
N GLN A 39 -21.20 10.69 11.40
CA GLN A 39 -21.55 11.00 10.00
C GLN A 39 -22.10 9.75 9.33
N LYS A 40 -23.22 9.87 8.60
CA LYS A 40 -23.77 8.78 7.76
C LYS A 40 -22.68 8.37 6.76
N ARG A 41 -22.02 7.23 7.00
CA ARG A 41 -21.00 6.71 6.11
C ARG A 41 -21.67 6.27 4.80
N ILE A 42 -21.15 6.75 3.68
CA ILE A 42 -21.52 6.32 2.33
C ILE A 42 -20.57 5.24 1.79
N THR A 43 -19.57 4.84 2.59
CA THR A 43 -18.54 3.87 2.23
C THR A 43 -19.06 2.44 2.30
N THR A 44 -18.43 1.55 1.53
CA THR A 44 -18.71 0.11 1.61
C THR A 44 -18.06 -0.50 2.87
N PRO A 45 -18.52 -1.67 3.36
CA PRO A 45 -17.87 -2.36 4.48
C PRO A 45 -16.54 -3.03 4.12
N TYR A 46 -16.19 -3.09 2.82
CA TYR A 46 -14.94 -3.64 2.33
C TYR A 46 -13.96 -2.51 1.99
N MET A 47 -12.68 -2.77 2.21
CA MET A 47 -11.62 -1.87 1.79
C MET A 47 -11.50 -1.89 0.26
N THR A 48 -11.50 -0.71 -0.35
CA THR A 48 -11.23 -0.54 -1.77
C THR A 48 -9.77 -0.83 -2.09
N LYS A 49 -9.47 -1.16 -3.34
CA LYS A 49 -8.08 -1.35 -3.81
C LYS A 49 -7.20 -0.12 -3.56
N TYR A 50 -7.77 1.08 -3.61
CA TYR A 50 -7.08 2.36 -3.37
C TYR A 50 -6.76 2.58 -1.90
N GLU A 51 -7.71 2.29 -1.01
CA GLU A 51 -7.48 2.37 0.44
C GLU A 51 -6.41 1.35 0.87
N ARG A 52 -6.48 0.12 0.36
CA ARG A 52 -5.48 -0.91 0.66
C ARG A 52 -4.09 -0.50 0.20
N ALA A 53 -3.95 -0.01 -1.03
CA ALA A 53 -2.66 0.45 -1.55
C ALA A 53 -2.08 1.58 -0.70
N ARG A 54 -2.91 2.56 -0.32
CA ARG A 54 -2.48 3.70 0.48
C ARG A 54 -2.04 3.32 1.90
N VAL A 55 -2.80 2.45 2.56
CA VAL A 55 -2.48 1.94 3.90
C VAL A 55 -1.15 1.18 3.87
N LEU A 56 -0.98 0.26 2.92
CA LEU A 56 0.26 -0.50 2.76
C LEU A 56 1.46 0.39 2.46
N GLY A 57 1.33 1.34 1.53
CA GLY A 57 2.44 2.24 1.16
C GLY A 57 2.88 3.14 2.32
N THR A 58 1.91 3.76 3.01
CA THR A 58 2.21 4.59 4.19
C THR A 58 2.82 3.75 5.31
N ARG A 59 2.32 2.53 5.52
CA ARG A 59 2.84 1.65 6.56
C ARG A 59 4.24 1.14 6.25
N ALA A 60 4.51 0.76 5.01
CA ALA A 60 5.85 0.37 4.56
C ALA A 60 6.86 1.51 4.76
N LEU A 61 6.48 2.75 4.44
CA LEU A 61 7.32 3.93 4.69
C LEU A 61 7.62 4.11 6.18
N GLN A 62 6.61 3.98 7.05
CA GLN A 62 6.82 4.05 8.50
C GLN A 62 7.81 2.98 8.99
N ILE A 63 7.68 1.74 8.52
CA ILE A 63 8.59 0.64 8.88
C ILE A 63 10.00 0.93 8.37
N ALA A 64 10.14 1.47 7.14
CA ALA A 64 11.43 1.90 6.59
C ALA A 64 12.09 3.00 7.44
N MET A 65 11.29 3.85 8.09
CA MET A 65 11.76 4.83 9.08
C MET A 65 11.90 4.23 10.49
N CYS A 66 12.10 2.91 10.59
CA CYS A 66 12.28 2.15 11.83
C CYS A 66 11.14 2.32 12.85
N ALA A 67 9.90 2.56 12.39
CA ALA A 67 8.75 2.58 13.28
C ALA A 67 8.50 1.18 13.89
N PRO A 68 7.91 1.08 15.10
CA PRO A 68 7.61 -0.20 15.72
C PRO A 68 6.69 -1.08 14.87
N VAL A 69 7.09 -2.34 14.68
CA VAL A 69 6.36 -3.40 13.97
C VAL A 69 5.49 -4.18 14.97
N MET A 70 4.26 -4.52 14.59
CA MET A 70 3.28 -5.20 15.47
C MET A 70 3.18 -6.71 15.24
N VAL A 71 3.86 -7.24 14.22
CA VAL A 71 3.91 -8.67 13.87
C VAL A 71 5.31 -9.26 14.06
N GLU A 72 5.37 -10.58 14.18
CA GLU A 72 6.63 -11.30 14.29
C GLU A 72 7.38 -11.30 12.95
N LEU A 73 8.67 -10.96 12.99
CA LEU A 73 9.57 -11.02 11.84
C LEU A 73 10.17 -12.42 11.76
N GLU A 74 9.91 -13.12 10.67
CA GLU A 74 10.44 -14.44 10.30
C GLU A 74 11.64 -14.32 9.34
N GLY A 75 12.35 -13.19 9.38
CA GLY A 75 13.47 -12.88 8.49
C GLY A 75 13.10 -11.99 7.31
N GLU A 76 11.89 -11.42 7.28
CA GLU A 76 11.53 -10.42 6.29
C GLU A 76 12.33 -9.13 6.51
N THR A 77 12.98 -8.66 5.44
CA THR A 77 13.74 -7.41 5.43
C THR A 77 13.05 -6.30 4.65
N ASP A 78 12.14 -6.65 3.74
CA ASP A 78 11.40 -5.70 2.92
C ASP A 78 10.27 -5.06 3.73
N PRO A 79 10.26 -3.71 3.90
CA PRO A 79 9.20 -3.00 4.60
C PRO A 79 7.80 -3.26 4.03
N LEU A 80 7.67 -3.48 2.71
CA LEU A 80 6.37 -3.72 2.09
C LEU A 80 5.82 -5.10 2.48
N LEU A 81 6.66 -6.14 2.49
CA LEU A 81 6.25 -7.48 2.92
C LEU A 81 5.83 -7.48 4.40
N ILE A 82 6.55 -6.74 5.24
CA ILE A 82 6.18 -6.58 6.66
C ILE A 82 4.83 -5.89 6.78
N ALA A 83 4.60 -4.80 6.04
CA ALA A 83 3.30 -4.11 6.03
C ALA A 83 2.16 -5.01 5.52
N MET A 84 2.41 -5.86 4.52
CA MET A 84 1.42 -6.84 4.05
C MET A 84 1.12 -7.89 5.12
N LYS A 85 2.12 -8.32 5.89
CA LYS A 85 1.96 -9.27 7.01
C LYS A 85 1.13 -8.67 8.15
N GLU A 86 1.26 -7.37 8.41
CA GLU A 86 0.44 -6.67 9.40
C GLU A 86 -1.02 -6.45 8.98
N LEU A 87 -1.31 -6.35 7.68
CA LEU A 87 -2.67 -6.11 7.19
C LEU A 87 -3.51 -7.39 7.04
N LYS A 88 -2.85 -8.56 7.08
CA LYS A 88 -3.48 -9.87 6.85
C LYS A 88 -4.28 -10.34 8.06
#